data_AF-A0AA39KPR5-F1
#
_entry.id   AF-A0AA39KPR5-F1
#
_cell.length_a   1.000
_cell.length_b   1.000
_cell.length_c   1.000
_cell.angle_alpha   90.00
_cell.angle_beta   90.00
_cell.angle_gamma   90.00
#
_symmetry.space_group_name_H-M   'P 1'
#
loop_
_entity.id
_entity.type
_entity.pdbx_description
1 polymer ?
#
loop_
_entity_poly.entity_id
_entity_poly.type
_entity_poly.pdbx_seq_one_letter_code
_entity_poly.pdbx_strand_id
1 'polypeptide(L)'
;MAFGHHLKVPVIGMSSSALYPWGNDLVANPENLAFVPNNLLQYTENMNFWDRFYNVVHNIYSKIRFNYYTSSQSLLVKNYFGADTPDIRELENNLALILTNSYFSLNGIKPKTPAIIEVGGLHVQDDDAEIPLVSKGIKY
;
A
#
# COMPACT_ATOMS: atom_id res chain seq x y z
N MET A 1 -8.49 8.31 4.57
CA MET A 1 -7.48 9.24 5.14
C MET A 1 -8.13 10.48 5.72
N ALA A 2 -8.88 11.27 4.95
CA ALA A 2 -9.61 12.45 5.47
C ALA A 2 -10.51 12.15 6.68
N PHE A 3 -11.31 11.08 6.63
CA PHE A 3 -12.09 10.61 7.78
C PHE A 3 -11.24 10.30 9.01
N GLY A 4 -10.10 9.61 8.84
CA GLY A 4 -9.22 9.28 9.95
C GLY A 4 -8.61 10.51 10.60
N HIS A 5 -8.21 11.49 9.79
CA HIS A 5 -7.74 12.79 10.29
C HIS A 5 -8.83 13.53 11.07
N HIS A 6 -10.03 13.63 10.51
CA HIS A 6 -11.15 14.35 11.12
C HIS A 6 -11.63 13.68 12.43
N LEU A 7 -11.73 12.35 12.45
CA LEU A 7 -12.14 11.56 13.60
C LEU A 7 -11.00 11.29 14.59
N LYS A 8 -9.77 11.66 14.25
CA LYS A 8 -8.54 11.40 15.04
C LYS A 8 -8.35 9.91 15.35
N VAL A 9 -8.60 9.05 14.37
CA VAL A 9 -8.43 7.60 14.47
C VAL A 9 -7.34 7.10 13.52
N PRO A 10 -6.58 6.05 13.89
CA PRO A 10 -5.58 5.47 13.01
C PRO A 10 -6.23 4.88 11.76
N VAL A 11 -5.59 5.09 10.61
CA VAL A 11 -6.04 4.55 9.32
C VAL A 11 -5.10 3.43 8.90
N ILE A 12 -5.68 2.27 8.58
CA ILE A 12 -4.98 1.14 8.00
C ILE A 12 -5.34 1.07 6.51
N GLY A 13 -4.32 1.04 5.65
CA GLY A 13 -4.48 0.85 4.22
C GLY A 13 -4.62 -0.63 3.86
N MET A 14 -5.30 -0.92 2.76
CA MET A 14 -5.35 -2.26 2.18
C MET A 14 -5.08 -2.19 0.68
N SER A 15 -4.26 -3.11 0.19
CA SER A 15 -3.94 -3.26 -1.24
C SER A 15 -4.27 -4.68 -1.67
N SER A 16 -5.05 -4.81 -2.75
CA SER A 16 -5.42 -6.10 -3.35
C SER A 16 -4.29 -6.76 -4.14
N SER A 17 -3.16 -6.08 -4.29
CA SER A 17 -1.94 -6.57 -4.92
C SER A 17 -0.69 -6.17 -4.11
N ALA A 18 0.49 -6.58 -4.58
CA ALA A 18 1.75 -5.99 -4.12
C ALA A 18 1.77 -4.47 -4.35
N LEU A 19 2.46 -3.74 -3.46
CA LEU A 19 2.55 -2.28 -3.53
C LEU A 19 3.09 -1.81 -4.88
N TYR A 20 2.35 -0.88 -5.48
CA TYR A 20 2.79 -0.07 -6.60
C TYR A 20 3.84 0.97 -6.19
N PRO A 21 4.59 1.57 -7.13
CA PRO A 21 5.68 2.50 -6.82
C PRO A 21 5.29 3.63 -5.85
N TRP A 22 4.13 4.25 -6.05
CA TRP A 22 3.62 5.33 -5.20
C TRP A 22 3.18 4.86 -3.80
N GLY A 23 3.01 3.56 -3.59
CA GLY A 23 2.59 2.99 -2.31
C GLY A 23 3.71 2.93 -1.26
N ASN A 24 4.98 2.89 -1.70
CA ASN A 24 6.13 2.86 -0.78
C ASN A 24 6.26 4.15 0.03
N ASP A 25 5.99 5.29 -0.61
CA ASP A 25 6.10 6.62 0.02
C ASP A 25 5.09 6.80 1.16
N LEU A 26 3.92 6.13 1.07
CA LEU A 26 2.84 6.20 2.07
C LEU A 26 3.26 5.72 3.47
N VAL A 27 4.23 4.83 3.54
CA VAL A 27 4.71 4.19 4.79
C VAL A 27 6.22 4.31 4.93
N ALA A 28 6.81 5.29 4.26
CA ALA A 28 8.26 5.56 4.25
C ALA A 28 9.11 4.29 3.97
N ASN A 29 8.63 3.42 3.08
CA ASN A 29 9.34 2.19 2.75
C ASN A 29 10.55 2.51 1.84
N PRO A 30 11.78 2.13 2.21
CA PRO A 30 12.92 2.35 1.35
C PRO A 30 12.83 1.50 0.08
N GLU A 31 13.18 2.09 -1.06
CA GLU A 31 13.19 1.39 -2.35
C GLU A 31 14.62 1.18 -2.84
N ASN A 32 14.91 -0.02 -3.35
CA ASN A 32 16.16 -0.28 -4.06
C ASN A 32 15.88 -0.73 -5.51
N LEU A 33 15.75 0.27 -6.38
CA LEU A 33 15.39 0.09 -7.79
C LEU A 33 16.51 -0.56 -8.63
N ALA A 34 17.70 -0.77 -8.05
CA ALA A 34 18.79 -1.44 -8.74
C ALA A 34 18.59 -2.96 -8.81
N PHE A 35 17.80 -3.56 -7.91
CA PHE A 35 17.49 -5.00 -7.95
C PHE A 35 16.01 -5.32 -7.75
N VAL A 36 15.21 -4.40 -7.20
CA VAL A 36 13.76 -4.56 -7.10
C VAL A 36 13.11 -4.05 -8.39
N PRO A 37 12.50 -4.91 -9.22
CA PRO A 37 11.79 -4.47 -10.40
C PRO A 37 10.51 -3.74 -10.02
N ASN A 38 10.16 -2.72 -10.80
CA ASN A 38 8.87 -2.06 -10.72
C ASN A 38 7.78 -3.05 -11.15
N ASN A 39 6.77 -3.24 -10.31
CA ASN A 39 5.68 -4.20 -10.54
C ASN A 39 4.74 -3.84 -11.72
N LEU A 40 4.94 -2.68 -12.35
CA LEU A 40 4.29 -2.28 -13.60
C LEU A 40 5.07 -2.72 -14.85
N LEU A 41 6.32 -3.17 -14.67
CA LEU A 41 7.17 -3.66 -15.75
C LEU A 41 7.25 -5.18 -15.73
N GLN A 42 7.45 -5.79 -16.90
CA GLN A 42 7.66 -7.23 -17.05
C GLN A 42 9.13 -7.61 -16.79
N TYR A 43 9.69 -7.15 -15.68
CA TYR A 43 11.06 -7.47 -15.27
C TYR A 43 11.09 -8.49 -14.14
N THR A 44 12.14 -9.30 -14.14
CA THR A 44 12.47 -10.22 -13.04
C THR A 44 13.59 -9.61 -12.19
N GLU A 45 14.03 -10.31 -11.13
CA GLU A 45 15.17 -9.88 -10.31
C GLU A 45 16.48 -9.78 -11.12
N ASN A 46 16.58 -10.49 -12.25
CA ASN A 46 17.75 -10.50 -13.12
C ASN A 46 17.68 -9.38 -14.17
N MET A 47 17.93 -8.14 -13.75
CA MET A 47 18.01 -6.97 -14.63
C MET A 47 19.46 -6.66 -15.04
N ASN A 48 19.70 -6.45 -16.34
CA ASN A 48 20.96 -5.88 -16.82
C ASN A 48 21.04 -4.37 -16.52
N PHE A 49 22.17 -3.72 -16.81
CA PHE A 49 22.35 -2.29 -16.53
C PHE A 49 21.26 -1.39 -17.15
N TRP A 50 20.88 -1.64 -18.40
CA TRP A 50 19.86 -0.86 -19.11
C TRP A 50 18.46 -1.11 -18.57
N ASP A 51 18.15 -2.35 -18.21
CA ASP A 51 16.89 -2.69 -17.55
C ASP A 51 16.76 -1.96 -16.21
N ARG A 52 17.84 -1.91 -15.42
CA ARG A 52 17.89 -1.17 -14.15
C ARG A 52 17.72 0.33 -14.37
N PHE A 53 18.38 0.89 -15.37
CA PHE A 53 18.24 2.31 -15.71
C PHE A 53 16.80 2.64 -16.10
N TYR A 54 16.20 1.83 -16.98
CA TYR A 54 14.81 1.99 -17.39
C TYR A 54 13.85 1.80 -16.20
N ASN A 55 14.10 0.81 -15.34
CA ASN A 55 13.33 0.57 -14.12
C ASN A 55 13.28 1.81 -13.22
N VAL A 56 14.43 2.47 -13.00
CA VAL A 56 14.53 3.71 -12.21
C VAL A 56 13.72 4.83 -12.86
N VAL A 57 13.95 5.10 -14.14
CA VAL A 57 13.25 6.17 -14.88
C VAL A 57 11.74 5.93 -14.87
N HIS A 58 11.30 4.69 -15.12
CA HIS A 58 9.90 4.33 -15.14
C HIS A 58 9.25 4.41 -13.76
N ASN A 59 9.96 4.04 -12.68
CA ASN A 59 9.46 4.18 -11.30
C ASN A 59 9.22 5.67 -10.96
N ILE A 60 10.20 6.54 -11.21
CA ILE A 60 10.07 7.99 -10.99
C ILE A 60 8.91 8.55 -11.83
N TYR A 61 8.85 8.20 -13.12
CA TYR A 61 7.76 8.62 -13.99
C TYR A 61 6.39 8.17 -13.46
N SER A 62 6.28 6.93 -12.99
CA SER A 62 5.03 6.37 -12.45
C SER A 62 4.58 7.14 -11.20
N LYS A 63 5.50 7.49 -10.30
CA LYS A 63 5.20 8.30 -9.11
C LYS A 63 4.72 9.71 -9.46
N ILE A 64 5.44 10.39 -10.36
CA ILE A 64 5.06 11.74 -10.83
C ILE A 64 3.68 11.70 -11.48
N ARG A 65 3.47 10.72 -12.37
CA ARG A 65 2.20 10.52 -13.07
C ARG A 65 1.06 10.27 -12.10
N PHE A 66 1.25 9.39 -11.12
CA PHE A 66 0.27 9.12 -10.08
C PHE A 66 -0.10 10.40 -9.31
N ASN A 67 0.91 11.11 -8.79
CA ASN A 67 0.70 12.36 -8.04
C ASN A 67 -0.02 13.43 -8.86
N TYR A 68 0.29 13.54 -10.16
CA TYR A 68 -0.41 14.47 -11.05
C TYR A 68 -1.90 14.14 -11.17
N TYR A 69 -2.25 12.88 -11.44
CA TYR A 69 -3.65 12.47 -11.61
C TYR A 69 -4.45 12.47 -10.30
N THR A 70 -3.81 12.26 -9.16
CA THR A 70 -4.48 12.24 -7.84
C THR A 70 -4.48 13.60 -7.14
N SER A 71 -3.79 14.61 -7.68
CA SER A 71 -3.72 15.96 -7.10
C SER A 71 -5.09 16.61 -6.89
N SER A 72 -6.05 16.36 -7.78
CA SER A 72 -7.41 16.89 -7.69
C SER A 72 -8.19 16.37 -6.47
N GLN A 73 -7.76 15.25 -5.87
CA GLN A 73 -8.38 14.71 -4.66
C GLN A 73 -8.26 15.65 -3.47
N SER A 74 -7.19 16.48 -3.41
CA SER A 74 -7.05 17.52 -2.40
C SER A 74 -8.23 18.49 -2.39
N LEU A 75 -8.68 18.94 -3.57
CA LEU A 75 -9.81 19.86 -3.68
C LEU A 75 -11.10 19.20 -3.19
N LEU A 76 -11.32 17.94 -3.57
CA LEU A 76 -12.48 17.18 -3.10
C LEU A 76 -12.47 17.02 -1.58
N VAL A 77 -11.33 16.66 -0.99
CA VAL A 77 -11.23 16.51 0.46
C VAL A 77 -11.51 17.84 1.17
N LYS A 78 -10.93 18.94 0.72
CA LYS A 78 -11.19 20.27 1.29
C LYS A 78 -12.65 20.70 1.16
N ASN A 79 -13.32 20.35 0.05
CA ASN A 79 -14.74 20.65 -0.16
C ASN A 79 -15.66 19.90 0.82
N TYR A 80 -15.33 18.66 1.18
CA TYR A 80 -16.19 17.84 2.06
C TYR A 80 -15.81 17.90 3.55
N PHE A 81 -14.53 18.13 3.87
CA PHE A 81 -14.01 18.09 5.25
C PHE A 81 -13.61 19.48 5.79
N GLY A 82 -13.68 20.52 4.97
CA GLY A 82 -13.36 21.91 5.32
C GLY A 82 -12.03 22.36 4.71
N ALA A 83 -11.94 23.67 4.42
CA ALA A 83 -10.78 24.28 3.76
C ALA A 83 -9.46 24.13 4.54
N ASP A 84 -9.56 23.98 5.86
CA ASP A 84 -8.42 23.76 6.77
C ASP A 84 -7.88 22.32 6.72
N THR A 85 -8.53 21.41 5.97
CA THR A 85 -8.07 20.03 5.86
C THR A 85 -6.76 19.97 5.05
N PRO A 86 -5.74 19.22 5.53
CA PRO A 86 -4.48 19.03 4.80
C PRO A 86 -4.66 18.46 3.39
N ASP A 87 -3.68 18.69 2.53
CA ASP A 87 -3.66 18.13 1.18
C ASP A 87 -3.53 16.60 1.21
N ILE A 88 -3.98 15.94 0.13
CA ILE A 88 -4.06 14.48 0.08
C ILE A 88 -2.71 13.79 0.36
N ARG A 89 -1.60 14.39 -0.12
CA ARG A 89 -0.23 13.88 0.11
C ARG A 89 0.22 14.01 1.57
N GLU A 90 -0.29 15.01 2.30
CA GLU A 90 -0.01 15.16 3.73
C GLU A 90 -0.86 14.20 4.57
N LEU A 91 -2.11 13.97 4.14
CA LEU A 91 -2.98 13.00 4.77
C LEU A 91 -2.45 11.56 4.64
N GLU A 92 -1.77 11.26 3.54
CA GLU A 92 -1.11 9.98 3.29
C GLU A 92 -0.01 9.66 4.32
N ASN A 93 0.69 10.67 4.83
CA ASN A 93 1.73 10.48 5.86
C ASN A 93 1.19 10.03 7.22
N ASN A 94 -0.13 10.08 7.44
CA ASN A 94 -0.78 9.64 8.69
C ASN A 94 -1.27 8.19 8.64
N LEU A 95 -0.85 7.42 7.63
CA LEU A 95 -1.20 6.02 7.50
C LEU A 95 -0.40 5.16 8.50
N ALA A 96 -1.10 4.36 9.31
CA ALA A 96 -0.45 3.57 10.36
C ALA A 96 0.32 2.36 9.80
N LEU A 97 -0.31 1.65 8.86
CA LEU A 97 0.27 0.52 8.14
C LEU A 97 -0.56 0.22 6.88
N ILE A 98 -0.01 -0.60 5.98
CA ILE A 98 -0.71 -1.14 4.81
C ILE A 98 -0.70 -2.67 4.87
N LEU A 99 -1.88 -3.25 4.72
CA LEU A 99 -2.06 -4.67 4.44
C LEU A 99 -1.97 -4.90 2.94
N THR A 100 -1.09 -5.80 2.48
CA THR A 100 -0.89 -6.07 1.06
C THR A 100 -1.22 -7.52 0.75
N ASN A 101 -1.99 -7.76 -0.32
CA ASN A 101 -2.17 -9.10 -0.87
C ASN A 101 -0.92 -9.48 -1.69
N SER A 102 0.15 -9.73 -0.97
CA SER A 102 1.43 -10.22 -1.49
C SER A 102 2.01 -11.25 -0.52
N TYR A 103 3.05 -11.93 -0.97
CA TYR A 103 3.77 -12.89 -0.16
C TYR A 103 5.24 -12.87 -0.57
N PHE A 104 6.14 -12.84 0.42
CA PHE A 104 7.59 -12.69 0.18
C PHE A 104 8.16 -13.75 -0.76
N SER A 105 7.68 -14.99 -0.69
CA SER A 105 8.16 -16.08 -1.56
C SER A 105 7.79 -15.89 -3.03
N LEU A 106 6.72 -15.14 -3.32
CA LEU A 106 6.24 -14.90 -4.68
C LEU A 106 6.78 -13.59 -5.28
N ASN A 107 7.14 -12.63 -4.44
CA ASN A 107 7.46 -11.26 -4.85
C ASN A 107 8.95 -10.90 -4.70
N GLY A 108 9.79 -11.90 -4.43
CA GLY A 108 11.22 -11.71 -4.32
C GLY A 108 11.66 -10.99 -3.05
N ILE A 109 12.98 -10.81 -2.94
CA ILE A 109 13.58 -10.08 -1.82
C ILE A 109 13.50 -8.59 -2.09
N LYS A 110 12.87 -7.86 -1.17
CA LYS A 110 12.78 -6.38 -1.22
C LYS A 110 12.80 -5.78 0.18
N PRO A 111 13.32 -4.56 0.33
CA PRO A 111 13.22 -3.83 1.60
C PRO A 111 11.75 -3.60 1.96
N LYS A 112 11.42 -3.87 3.23
CA LYS A 112 10.09 -3.67 3.80
C LYS A 112 10.22 -3.08 5.20
N THR A 113 9.45 -2.03 5.49
CA THR A 113 9.25 -1.55 6.85
C THR A 113 8.22 -2.41 7.59
N PRO A 114 8.20 -2.40 8.94
CA PRO A 114 7.16 -3.06 9.72
C PRO A 114 5.73 -2.54 9.43
N ALA A 115 5.61 -1.38 8.79
CA ALA A 115 4.34 -0.80 8.36
C ALA A 115 3.74 -1.49 7.12
N ILE A 116 4.44 -2.45 6.50
CA ILE A 116 3.91 -3.26 5.40
C ILE A 116 3.68 -4.67 5.91
N ILE A 117 2.41 -5.08 6.00
CA ILE A 117 2.02 -6.42 6.43
C ILE A 117 1.47 -7.19 5.23
N GLU A 118 2.16 -8.27 4.88
CA GLU A 118 1.76 -9.15 3.80
C GLU A 118 0.69 -10.14 4.28
N VAL A 119 -0.51 -10.03 3.71
CA VAL A 119 -1.69 -10.85 4.01
C VAL A 119 -2.18 -11.53 2.73
N GLY A 120 -1.26 -12.18 2.03
CA GLY A 120 -1.57 -12.93 0.82
C GLY A 120 -2.64 -14.00 1.06
N GLY A 121 -3.60 -14.12 0.15
CA GLY A 121 -4.59 -15.20 0.21
C GLY A 121 -5.75 -14.99 1.19
N LEU A 122 -5.99 -13.76 1.66
CA LEU A 122 -7.17 -13.41 2.48
C LEU A 122 -8.53 -13.84 1.88
N HIS A 123 -8.59 -14.04 0.56
CA HIS A 123 -9.78 -14.50 -0.14
C HIS A 123 -9.94 -16.03 -0.15
N VAL A 124 -8.91 -16.78 0.25
CA VAL A 124 -8.94 -18.23 0.32
C VAL A 124 -9.50 -18.61 1.69
N GLN A 125 -10.68 -19.23 1.70
CA GLN A 125 -11.22 -19.88 2.90
C GLN A 125 -10.68 -21.31 2.95
N ASP A 126 -10.19 -21.71 4.12
CA ASP A 126 -10.05 -23.13 4.42
C ASP A 126 -11.46 -23.68 4.63
N ASP A 127 -11.89 -24.63 3.80
CA ASP A 127 -13.16 -25.34 3.98
C ASP A 127 -13.20 -26.11 5.32
N ASP A 128 -12.03 -26.35 5.93
CA ASP A 128 -11.83 -27.06 7.19
C ASP A 128 -11.62 -26.13 8.41
N ALA A 129 -11.69 -24.81 8.24
CA ALA A 129 -11.57 -23.88 9.36
C ALA A 129 -12.87 -23.88 10.18
N GLU A 130 -12.99 -24.81 11.13
CA GLU A 130 -13.99 -24.75 12.19
C GLU A 130 -13.92 -23.37 12.85
N ILE A 131 -14.93 -22.55 12.60
CA ILE A 131 -15.12 -21.26 13.25
C ILE A 131 -15.16 -21.55 14.76
N PRO A 132 -14.28 -20.97 15.60
CA PRO A 132 -14.37 -21.18 17.03
C PRO A 132 -15.74 -20.69 17.48
N LEU A 133 -16.60 -21.61 17.91
CA LEU A 133 -17.94 -21.30 18.38
C LEU A 133 -17.84 -20.36 19.58
N VAL A 134 -17.96 -19.06 19.33
CA VAL A 134 -18.11 -18.06 20.37
C VAL A 134 -19.44 -18.34 21.07
N SER A 135 -19.34 -18.71 22.36
CA SER A 135 -20.42 -18.66 23.35
C SER A 135 -21.64 -19.56 23.08
N LYS A 136 -21.54 -20.85 23.44
CA LYS A 136 -22.73 -21.58 23.91
C LYS A 136 -23.19 -20.92 25.21
N GLY A 137 -24.35 -20.26 25.12
CA GLY A 137 -24.90 -19.37 26.12
C GLY A 137 -25.07 -19.96 27.52
N ILE A 138 -25.06 -19.02 28.45
CA ILE A 138 -25.52 -19.09 29.83
C ILE A 138 -26.85 -19.85 29.89
N LYS A 139 -26.87 -20.99 30.58
CA LYS A 139 -28.11 -21.67 30.97
C LYS A 139 -28.58 -21.09 32.30
N TYR A 140 -29.76 -20.47 32.30
CA TYR A 140 -30.64 -20.44 33.47
C TYR A 140 -31.45 -21.74 33.50
#